data_AF-A0A2A5CD77-F1
#
_entry.id   AF-A0A2A5CD77-F1
#
_cell.length_a   1.000
_cell.length_b   1.000
_cell.length_c   1.000
_cell.angle_alpha   90.00
_cell.angle_beta   90.00
_cell.angle_gamma   90.00
#
_symmetry.space_group_name_H-M   'P 1'
#
loop_
_entity.id
_entity.type
_entity.pdbx_description
1 polymer ?
#
loop_
_entity_poly.entity_id
_entity_poly.type
_entity_poly.pdbx_seq_one_letter_code
_entity_poly.pdbx_strand_id
1 'polypeptide(L)'
;MINNLLKIGALVVSGRFLKPRFKGLLLLLAFWFVIRLLHAEYISYVELSTDTSFLWQASLLKITLYILGFAAYFVIVERRLLLESKIEQEETLIQRHIEGSDDGFNFLRKKAKLDNKSDQLLRK
;
A
#
# COMPACT_ATOMS: atom_id res chain seq x y z
N MET A 1 30.81 8.48 11.93
CA MET A 1 29.85 9.18 11.02
C MET A 1 29.14 8.22 10.06
N ILE A 2 29.84 7.28 9.41
CA ILE A 2 29.25 6.28 8.50
C ILE A 2 28.12 5.45 9.13
N ASN A 3 28.23 5.09 10.42
CA ASN A 3 27.21 4.33 11.13
C ASN A 3 25.88 5.11 11.33
N ASN A 4 25.94 6.44 11.42
CA ASN A 4 24.73 7.28 11.49
C ASN A 4 24.09 7.47 10.12
N LEU A 5 24.89 7.59 9.05
CA LEU A 5 24.39 7.63 7.67
C LEU A 5 23.69 6.33 7.28
N LEU A 6 24.22 5.17 7.70
CA LEU A 6 23.56 3.86 7.50
C LEU A 6 22.22 3.76 8.23
N LYS A 7 22.12 4.25 9.47
CA LYS A 7 20.85 4.29 10.22
C LYS A 7 19.81 5.19 9.55
N ILE A 8 20.24 6.34 9.03
CA ILE A 8 19.35 7.28 8.31
C ILE A 8 18.91 6.68 6.97
N GLY A 9 19.84 6.06 6.22
CA GLY A 9 19.53 5.36 4.97
C GLY A 9 18.56 4.20 5.19
N ALA A 10 18.77 3.40 6.24
CA ALA A 10 17.87 2.32 6.62
C ALA A 10 16.47 2.85 6.96
N LEU A 11 16.36 3.94 7.73
CA LEU A 11 15.09 4.59 8.05
C LEU A 11 14.35 5.09 6.80
N VAL A 12 15.06 5.70 5.85
CA VAL A 12 14.48 6.20 4.60
C VAL A 12 13.99 5.06 3.72
N VAL A 13 14.76 3.98 3.61
CA VAL A 13 14.39 2.78 2.84
C VAL A 13 13.18 2.10 3.48
N SER A 14 13.19 1.86 4.80
CA SER A 14 12.05 1.30 5.53
C SER A 14 10.80 2.18 5.39
N GLY A 15 10.94 3.50 5.50
CA GLY A 15 9.83 4.44 5.32
C GLY A 15 9.24 4.40 3.92
N ARG A 16 10.07 4.26 2.88
CA ARG A 16 9.62 4.13 1.48
C ARG A 16 8.89 2.81 1.24
N PHE A 17 9.35 1.70 1.84
CA PHE A 17 8.71 0.38 1.76
C PHE A 17 7.41 0.28 2.56
N LEU A 18 7.29 0.97 3.69
CA LEU A 18 6.05 0.99 4.47
C LEU A 18 4.99 1.93 3.89
N LYS A 19 5.37 2.94 3.09
CA LYS A 19 4.45 3.95 2.50
C LYS A 19 3.17 3.36 1.88
N PRO A 20 3.22 2.31 1.03
CA PRO A 20 2.00 1.71 0.47
C PRO A 20 1.21 0.87 1.48
N ARG A 21 1.84 0.33 2.54
CA ARG A 21 1.26 -0.64 3.49
C ARG A 21 0.74 -0.02 4.80
N PHE A 22 1.11 1.23 5.12
CA PHE A 22 0.74 1.89 6.38
C PHE A 22 -0.77 1.94 6.63
N LYS A 23 -1.59 2.25 5.63
CA LYS A 23 -3.06 2.33 5.82
C LYS A 23 -3.64 0.98 6.26
N GLY A 24 -3.21 -0.11 5.64
CA GLY A 24 -3.66 -1.46 5.99
C GLY A 24 -3.14 -1.90 7.36
N LEU A 25 -1.88 -1.59 7.69
CA LEU A 25 -1.30 -1.85 9.01
C LEU A 25 -2.03 -1.11 10.12
N LEU A 26 -2.37 0.16 9.91
CA LEU A 26 -3.08 0.98 10.88
C LEU A 26 -4.50 0.43 11.10
N LEU A 27 -5.17 -0.01 10.04
CA LEU A 27 -6.48 -0.65 10.14
C LEU A 27 -6.40 -2.00 10.88
N LEU A 28 -5.37 -2.82 10.62
CA LEU A 28 -5.14 -4.07 11.34
C LEU A 28 -4.88 -3.81 12.84
N LEU A 29 -4.06 -2.80 13.16
CA LEU A 29 -3.80 -2.38 14.54
C LEU A 29 -5.09 -1.92 15.24
N ALA A 30 -5.90 -1.10 14.58
CA ALA A 30 -7.18 -0.66 15.10
C ALA A 30 -8.13 -1.85 15.34
N PHE A 31 -8.19 -2.79 14.39
CA PHE A 31 -8.98 -4.01 14.52
C PHE A 31 -8.55 -4.87 15.70
N TRP A 32 -7.24 -5.07 15.89
CA TRP A 32 -6.70 -5.78 17.05
C TRP A 32 -7.02 -5.07 18.37
N PHE A 33 -6.93 -3.74 18.38
CA PHE A 33 -7.27 -2.94 19.55
C PHE A 33 -8.75 -3.11 19.93
N VAL A 34 -9.65 -3.08 18.94
CA VAL A 34 -11.08 -3.30 19.15
C VAL A 34 -11.34 -4.68 19.72
N ILE A 35 -10.78 -5.75 19.15
CA ILE A 35 -10.95 -7.12 19.67
C ILE A 35 -10.48 -7.21 21.13
N ARG A 36 -9.33 -6.61 21.44
CA ARG A 36 -8.80 -6.59 22.80
C ARG A 36 -9.75 -5.89 23.77
N LEU A 37 -10.32 -4.77 23.36
CA LEU A 37 -11.28 -4.01 24.17
C LEU A 37 -12.56 -4.82 24.42
N LEU A 38 -13.16 -5.40 23.37
CA LEU A 38 -14.35 -6.24 23.52
C LEU A 38 -14.10 -7.45 24.44
N HIS A 39 -12.93 -8.09 24.30
CA HIS A 39 -12.61 -9.24 25.15
C HIS A 39 -12.38 -8.83 26.60
N ALA A 40 -11.76 -7.68 26.86
CA ALA A 40 -11.60 -7.16 28.22
C ALA A 40 -12.96 -6.85 28.86
N GLU A 41 -13.86 -6.23 28.12
CA GLU A 41 -15.23 -5.95 28.56
C GLU A 41 -15.98 -7.24 28.90
N TYR A 42 -15.85 -8.27 28.04
CA TYR A 42 -16.44 -9.57 28.29
C TYR A 42 -15.90 -10.23 29.57
N ILE A 43 -14.59 -10.17 29.82
CA ILE A 43 -14.01 -10.70 31.05
C ILE A 43 -14.55 -9.96 32.28
N SER A 44 -14.66 -8.63 32.21
CA SER A 44 -15.26 -7.85 33.29
C SER A 44 -16.72 -8.23 33.55
N TYR A 45 -17.50 -8.48 32.49
CA TYR A 45 -18.86 -8.99 32.61
C TYR A 45 -18.92 -10.38 33.26
N VAL A 46 -18.02 -11.29 32.88
CA VAL A 46 -17.93 -12.63 33.47
C VAL A 46 -17.55 -12.56 34.95
N GLU A 47 -16.62 -11.68 35.32
CA GLU A 47 -16.24 -11.45 36.72
C GLU A 47 -17.41 -10.93 37.56
N LEU A 48 -18.26 -10.07 36.98
CA LEU A 48 -19.42 -9.51 37.67
C LEU A 48 -20.60 -10.49 37.77
N SER A 49 -20.83 -11.27 36.71
CA SER A 49 -21.95 -12.23 36.62
C SER A 49 -21.63 -13.61 37.19
N THR A 50 -20.34 -13.92 37.42
CA THR A 50 -19.82 -15.22 37.88
C THR A 50 -20.12 -16.40 36.94
N ASP A 51 -20.74 -16.15 35.77
CA ASP A 51 -21.09 -17.18 34.79
C ASP A 51 -19.91 -17.43 33.85
N THR A 52 -19.30 -18.61 33.99
CA THR A 52 -18.12 -19.01 33.21
C THR A 52 -18.45 -19.86 31.99
N SER A 53 -19.75 -20.11 31.71
CA SER A 53 -20.21 -21.07 30.70
C SER A 53 -19.64 -20.81 29.30
N PHE A 54 -19.46 -19.55 28.93
CA PHE A 54 -19.05 -19.15 27.56
C PHE A 54 -17.59 -18.70 27.45
N LEU A 55 -16.80 -18.79 28.53
CA LEU A 55 -15.44 -18.23 28.61
C LEU A 55 -14.49 -18.83 27.56
N TRP A 56 -14.57 -20.15 27.37
CA TRP A 56 -13.82 -20.87 26.34
C TRP A 56 -14.22 -20.44 24.93
N GLN A 57 -15.52 -20.29 24.66
CA GLN A 57 -16.03 -19.91 23.35
C GLN A 57 -15.59 -18.48 22.98
N ALA A 58 -15.66 -17.54 23.93
CA ALA A 58 -15.16 -16.18 23.75
C ALA A 58 -13.64 -16.15 23.51
N SER A 59 -12.89 -17.03 24.17
CA SER A 59 -11.44 -17.15 23.99
C SER A 59 -11.08 -17.70 22.61
N LEU A 60 -11.78 -18.73 22.14
CA LEU A 60 -11.66 -19.24 20.78
C LEU A 60 -12.04 -18.18 19.73
N LEU A 61 -13.15 -17.48 19.94
CA LEU A 61 -13.63 -16.44 19.03
C LEU A 61 -12.56 -15.35 18.84
N LYS A 62 -11.94 -14.90 19.94
CA LYS A 62 -10.82 -13.93 19.90
C LYS A 62 -9.67 -14.42 19.02
N ILE A 63 -9.24 -15.67 19.19
CA ILE A 63 -8.13 -16.25 18.41
C ILE A 63 -8.52 -16.33 16.93
N THR A 64 -9.71 -16.84 16.64
CA THR A 64 -10.23 -16.94 15.27
C THR A 64 -10.29 -15.57 14.59
N LEU A 65 -10.77 -14.54 15.29
CA LEU A 65 -10.81 -13.16 14.80
C LEU A 65 -9.41 -12.62 14.48
N TYR A 66 -8.40 -12.88 15.32
CA TYR A 66 -7.03 -12.46 15.04
C TYR A 66 -6.46 -13.13 13.79
N ILE A 67 -6.64 -14.45 13.66
CA ILE A 67 -6.18 -15.20 12.49
C ILE A 67 -6.88 -14.68 11.22
N LEU A 68 -8.19 -14.49 11.29
CA LEU A 68 -8.99 -14.04 10.15
C LEU A 68 -8.64 -12.60 9.74
N GLY A 69 -8.45 -11.70 10.70
CA GLY A 69 -7.99 -10.34 10.44
C GLY A 69 -6.61 -10.30 9.80
N PHE A 70 -5.68 -11.13 10.27
CA PHE A 70 -4.35 -11.26 9.66
C PHE A 70 -4.40 -11.82 8.25
N ALA A 71 -5.17 -12.90 8.03
CA ALA A 71 -5.34 -13.51 6.72
C ALA A 71 -5.99 -12.53 5.71
N ALA A 72 -7.03 -11.81 6.14
CA ALA A 72 -7.68 -10.79 5.32
C ALA A 72 -6.70 -9.67 4.94
N TYR A 73 -5.91 -9.17 5.90
CA TYR A 73 -4.87 -8.19 5.62
C TYR A 73 -3.86 -8.72 4.60
N PHE A 74 -3.38 -9.94 4.76
CA PHE A 74 -2.42 -10.56 3.84
C PHE A 74 -2.98 -10.61 2.41
N VAL A 75 -4.21 -11.11 2.23
CA VAL A 75 -4.87 -11.18 0.92
C VAL A 75 -5.04 -9.78 0.29
N ILE A 76 -5.44 -8.78 1.09
CA ILE A 76 -5.63 -7.41 0.59
C ILE A 76 -4.29 -6.81 0.15
N VAL A 77 -3.23 -6.98 0.95
CA VAL A 77 -1.91 -6.44 0.64
C VAL A 77 -1.29 -7.13 -0.58
N GLU A 78 -1.35 -8.47 -0.66
CA GLU A 78 -0.83 -9.19 -1.82
C GLU A 78 -1.55 -8.78 -3.11
N ARG A 79 -2.89 -8.72 -3.09
CA ARG A 79 -3.67 -8.28 -4.27
C ARG A 79 -3.30 -6.87 -4.70
N ARG A 80 -3.12 -5.96 -3.74
CA ARG A 80 -2.76 -4.57 -4.04
C ARG A 80 -1.37 -4.46 -4.67
N LEU A 81 -0.38 -5.18 -4.15
CA LEU A 81 0.97 -5.20 -4.70
C LEU A 81 0.99 -5.79 -6.12
N LEU A 82 0.22 -6.86 -6.36
CA LEU A 82 0.09 -7.45 -7.70
C LEU A 82 -0.54 -6.47 -8.70
N LEU A 83 -1.59 -5.76 -8.30
CA LEU A 83 -2.23 -4.75 -9.15
C LEU A 83 -1.29 -3.58 -9.46
N GLU A 84 -0.58 -3.07 -8.46
CA GLU A 84 0.36 -1.96 -8.62
C GLU A 84 1.51 -2.35 -9.57
N SER A 85 2.00 -3.59 -9.47
CA SER A 85 3.03 -4.11 -10.38
C SER A 85 2.55 -4.26 -11.83
N LYS A 86 1.28 -4.64 -12.05
CA LYS A 86 0.70 -4.72 -13.40
C LYS A 86 0.55 -3.34 -14.04
N ILE A 87 0.10 -2.35 -13.29
CA ILE A 87 -0.05 -0.98 -13.78
C ILE A 87 1.32 -0.42 -14.22
N GLU A 88 2.36 -0.62 -13.41
CA GLU A 88 3.72 -0.17 -13.73
C GLU A 88 4.30 -0.89 -14.96
N GLN A 89 4.02 -2.19 -15.13
CA GLN A 89 4.40 -2.95 -16.33
C GLN A 89 3.67 -2.47 -17.59
N GLU A 90 2.39 -2.14 -17.48
CA GLU A 90 1.58 -1.66 -18.59
C GLU A 90 1.99 -0.24 -19.02
N GLU A 91 2.26 0.66 -18.06
CA GLU A 91 2.79 1.99 -18.34
C GLU A 91 4.17 1.95 -19.01
N THR A 92 5.06 1.07 -18.55
CA THR A 92 6.40 0.91 -19.17
C THR A 92 6.33 0.26 -20.55
N LEU A 93 5.38 -0.64 -20.79
CA LEU A 93 5.11 -1.20 -22.12
C LEU A 93 4.56 -0.15 -23.08
N ILE A 94 3.63 0.70 -22.63
CA ILE A 94 3.08 1.81 -23.42
C ILE A 94 4.19 2.80 -23.76
N GLN A 95 5.02 3.20 -22.80
CA GLN A 95 6.15 4.10 -23.05
C GLN A 95 7.16 3.49 -24.04
N ARG A 96 7.52 2.21 -23.89
CA ARG A 96 8.42 1.53 -24.84
C ARG A 96 7.80 1.38 -26.23
N HIS A 97 6.49 1.15 -26.33
CA HIS A 97 5.80 1.08 -27.61
C HIS A 97 5.77 2.45 -28.31
N ILE A 98 5.55 3.52 -27.55
CA ILE A 98 5.63 4.90 -28.04
C ILE A 98 7.05 5.21 -28.52
N GLU A 99 8.09 4.87 -27.75
CA GLU A 99 9.49 5.15 -28.13
C GLU A 99 10.01 4.25 -29.26
N GLY A 100 9.53 3.00 -29.37
CA GLY A 100 9.95 2.02 -30.37
C GLY A 100 9.19 2.08 -31.71
N SER A 101 8.06 2.79 -31.76
CA SER A 101 7.36 3.06 -33.02
C SER A 101 8.09 4.19 -33.77
N ASP A 102 9.04 3.80 -34.62
CA ASP A 102 9.76 4.72 -35.52
C ASP A 102 8.88 5.06 -36.73
N ASP A 103 7.80 5.78 -36.45
CA ASP A 103 6.87 6.33 -37.44
C ASP A 103 7.42 7.59 -38.15
N GLY A 104 8.67 7.96 -37.86
CA GLY A 104 9.31 9.16 -38.41
C GLY A 104 8.83 10.47 -37.78
N PHE A 105 7.85 10.47 -36.86
CA PHE A 105 7.31 11.66 -36.19
C PHE A 105 7.90 11.89 -34.79
N ASN A 106 8.93 11.13 -34.41
CA ASN A 106 9.65 11.28 -33.15
C ASN A 106 10.18 12.72 -32.91
N PHE A 107 10.47 13.46 -33.97
CA PHE A 107 10.91 14.87 -33.88
C PHE A 107 9.80 15.83 -33.41
N LEU A 108 8.53 15.54 -33.70
CA LEU A 108 7.39 16.32 -33.21
C LEU A 108 7.13 16.04 -31.74
N ARG A 109 7.26 14.77 -31.31
CA ARG A 109 7.04 14.35 -29.91
C ARG A 109 8.08 14.93 -28.94
N LYS A 110 9.30 15.20 -29.41
CA LYS A 110 10.36 15.85 -28.61
C LYS A 110 10.26 17.37 -28.52
N LYS A 111 9.39 18.02 -29.29
CA LYS A 111 9.20 19.47 -29.25
C LYS A 111 8.18 19.88 -28.18
N ALA A 112 8.60 20.69 -27.22
CA ALA A 112 7.73 21.24 -26.18
C ALA A 112 6.68 22.24 -26.72
N LYS A 113 6.92 22.84 -27.89
CA LYS A 113 5.98 23.72 -28.59
C LYS A 113 6.11 23.52 -30.09
N LEU A 114 4.97 23.35 -30.77
CA LEU A 114 4.90 23.24 -32.22
C LEU A 114 4.92 24.64 -32.83
N ASP A 115 5.98 24.97 -33.56
CA ASP A 115 6.08 26.25 -34.25
C ASP A 115 5.13 26.26 -35.46
N ASN A 116 4.30 27.29 -35.55
CA ASN A 116 3.49 27.56 -36.73
C ASN A 116 4.40 28.05 -37.88
N LYS A 117 4.00 27.83 -39.14
CA LYS A 117 4.58 28.47 -40.32
C LYS A 117 4.78 29.99 -40.15
N SER A 118 3.84 30.69 -39.51
CA SER A 118 4.00 32.12 -39.24
C SER A 118 5.11 32.42 -38.21
N ASP A 119 5.30 31.58 -37.19
CA ASP A 119 6.39 31.71 -36.23
C ASP A 119 7.76 31.41 -36.87
N GLN A 120 7.81 30.50 -37.85
CA GLN A 120 9.03 30.23 -38.63
C GLN A 120 9.42 31.40 -39.54
N LEU A 121 8.45 32.11 -40.12
CA LEU A 121 8.71 33.25 -41.00
C LEU A 121 9.22 34.48 -40.22
N LEU A 122 8.81 34.63 -38.96
CA LEU A 122 9.27 35.74 -38.09
C LEU A 122 10.66 35.52 -37.48
N ARG A 123 11.19 34.29 -37.49
CA ARG A 123 12.52 33.93 -36.95
C ARG A 123 13.61 33.85 -38.03
N LYS A 124 13.27 34.04 -39.30
CA LYS A 124 14.18 33.96 -40.45
C LYS A 124 14.67 35.35 -40.84
#